data_AF-A0A7H8J4Y1-F1
#
_entry.id   AF-A0A7H8J4Y1-F1
#
_cell.length_a   1.000
_cell.length_b   1.000
_cell.length_c   1.000
_cell.angle_alpha   90.00
_cell.angle_beta   90.00
_cell.angle_gamma   90.00
#
_symmetry.space_group_name_H-M   'P 1'
#
loop_
_entity.id
_entity.type
_entity.pdbx_description
1 polymer ?
#
loop_
_entity_poly.entity_id
_entity_poly.type
_entity_poly.pdbx_seq_one_letter_code
_entity_poly.pdbx_strand_id
1 'polypeptide(L)'
;MVYFDLGETLIHTADDGSIRYLPGAAEHLRALRARHIPVGLITNVPSSWGSTDAERAAELKKVIAEDWTDSRPFAWSDFGDRILTPRTEAERKPATVLWERARSASGDCRLVYQAETTDEIKASRSLGYVSYLVGRPHWPVFMPVQLIAALAHLPT
;
A
#
# COMPACT_ATOMS: atom_id res chain seq x y z
N MET A 1 -8.85 7.31 4.03
CA MET A 1 -7.78 6.99 3.07
C MET A 1 -7.28 5.58 3.33
N VAL A 2 -6.83 4.87 2.29
CA VAL A 2 -6.30 3.50 2.41
C VAL A 2 -4.84 3.46 1.97
N TYR A 3 -3.96 3.00 2.85
CA TYR A 3 -2.59 2.68 2.50
C TYR A 3 -2.44 1.18 2.34
N PHE A 4 -1.54 0.77 1.45
CA PHE A 4 -1.20 -0.62 1.21
C PHE A 4 0.31 -0.83 1.31
N ASP A 5 0.72 -2.03 1.70
CA ASP A 5 1.97 -2.54 1.17
C ASP A 5 1.84 -2.86 -0.33
N LEU A 6 2.95 -3.02 -1.02
CA LEU A 6 3.00 -3.36 -2.43
C LEU A 6 3.20 -4.87 -2.67
N GLY A 7 4.31 -5.43 -2.18
CA GLY A 7 4.79 -6.76 -2.55
C GLY A 7 4.08 -7.84 -1.75
N GLU A 8 3.59 -8.87 -2.41
CA GLU A 8 2.72 -9.89 -1.83
C GLU A 8 1.43 -9.34 -1.17
N THR A 9 1.11 -8.05 -1.41
CA THR A 9 -0.17 -7.41 -1.04
C THR A 9 -0.98 -7.02 -2.26
N LEU A 10 -0.44 -6.18 -3.15
CA LEU A 10 -1.10 -5.77 -4.40
C LEU A 10 -0.53 -6.49 -5.61
N ILE A 11 0.78 -6.77 -5.59
CA ILE A 11 1.48 -7.45 -6.67
C ILE A 11 2.18 -8.69 -6.13
N HIS A 12 2.25 -9.72 -6.95
CA HIS A 12 3.13 -10.84 -6.70
C HIS A 12 4.50 -10.51 -7.26
N THR A 13 5.55 -10.81 -6.50
CA THR A 13 6.95 -10.74 -6.92
C THR A 13 7.51 -12.14 -6.83
N ALA A 14 7.41 -12.89 -7.92
CA ALA A 14 7.90 -14.26 -7.97
C ALA A 14 9.43 -14.31 -8.09
N ASP A 15 10.04 -15.36 -7.56
CA ASP A 15 11.47 -15.65 -7.78
C ASP A 15 11.80 -15.93 -9.26
N ASP A 16 10.78 -16.21 -10.09
CA ASP A 16 10.91 -16.40 -11.54
C ASP A 16 11.04 -15.07 -12.32
N GLY A 17 11.06 -13.93 -11.62
CA GLY A 17 11.16 -12.61 -12.20
C GLY A 17 9.85 -12.10 -12.79
N SER A 18 8.71 -12.76 -12.57
CA SER A 18 7.41 -12.22 -13.00
C SER A 18 6.79 -11.33 -11.92
N ILE A 19 6.34 -10.15 -12.35
CA ILE A 19 5.53 -9.25 -11.55
C ILE A 19 4.13 -9.14 -12.16
N ARG A 20 3.10 -9.32 -11.34
CA ARG A 20 1.69 -9.24 -11.75
C ARG A 20 0.81 -8.84 -10.58
N TYR A 21 -0.43 -8.47 -10.84
CA TYR A 21 -1.39 -8.28 -9.75
C TYR A 21 -1.61 -9.58 -8.97
N LEU A 22 -1.76 -9.44 -7.65
CA LEU A 22 -2.38 -10.50 -6.86
C LEU A 22 -3.88 -10.58 -7.17
N PRO A 23 -4.50 -11.77 -7.03
CA PRO A 23 -5.92 -11.96 -7.30
C PRO A 23 -6.81 -10.93 -6.58
N GLY A 24 -7.63 -10.21 -7.34
CA GLY A 24 -8.57 -9.22 -6.83
C GLY A 24 -7.98 -7.84 -6.52
N ALA A 25 -6.66 -7.64 -6.60
CA ALA A 25 -6.02 -6.35 -6.28
C ALA A 25 -6.44 -5.24 -7.26
N ALA A 26 -6.41 -5.52 -8.56
CA ALA A 26 -6.82 -4.57 -9.60
C ALA A 26 -8.29 -4.17 -9.46
N GLU A 27 -9.17 -5.14 -9.19
CA GLU A 27 -10.59 -4.92 -8.97
C GLU A 27 -10.85 -4.11 -7.70
N HIS A 28 -10.07 -4.36 -6.64
CA HIS A 28 -10.18 -3.64 -5.37
C HIS A 28 -9.77 -2.16 -5.51
N LEU A 29 -8.62 -1.88 -6.15
CA LEU A 29 -8.18 -0.51 -6.44
C LEU A 29 -9.21 0.25 -7.28
N ARG A 30 -9.76 -0.40 -8.32
CA ARG A 30 -10.83 0.17 -9.14
C ARG A 30 -12.08 0.51 -8.30
N ALA A 31 -12.46 -0.37 -7.37
CA ALA A 31 -13.62 -0.14 -6.51
C ALA A 31 -13.41 1.00 -5.50
N LEU A 32 -12.18 1.18 -4.99
CA LEU A 32 -11.81 2.33 -4.16
C LEU A 32 -11.88 3.64 -4.95
N ARG A 33 -11.29 3.66 -6.16
CA ARG A 33 -11.35 4.81 -7.08
C ARG A 33 -12.79 5.19 -7.41
N ALA A 34 -13.65 4.22 -7.71
CA ALA A 34 -15.06 4.46 -8.04
C ALA A 34 -15.87 5.11 -6.89
N ARG A 35 -15.35 5.08 -5.66
CA ARG A 35 -15.93 5.73 -4.49
C ARG A 35 -15.15 6.94 -4.01
N HIS A 36 -14.19 7.41 -4.81
CA HIS A 36 -13.31 8.54 -4.48
C HIS A 36 -12.56 8.35 -3.16
N ILE A 37 -12.24 7.11 -2.80
CA ILE A 37 -11.43 6.81 -1.61
C ILE A 37 -9.95 6.94 -2.02
N PRO A 38 -9.19 7.90 -1.47
CA PRO A 38 -7.77 8.04 -1.82
C PRO A 38 -6.97 6.82 -1.37
N VAL A 39 -5.98 6.45 -2.19
CA VAL A 39 -5.04 5.38 -1.88
C VAL A 39 -3.60 5.88 -1.85
N GLY A 40 -2.77 5.21 -1.06
CA GLY A 40 -1.33 5.41 -0.97
C GLY A 40 -0.57 4.09 -0.80
N LEU A 41 0.74 4.12 -1.00
CA LEU A 41 1.65 3.00 -0.76
C LEU A 41 2.59 3.32 0.39
N ILE A 42 2.85 2.31 1.21
CA ILE A 42 3.94 2.29 2.17
C ILE A 42 4.75 1.04 1.87
N THR A 43 5.88 1.21 1.20
CA THR A 43 6.64 0.07 0.65
C THR A 43 8.13 0.23 0.92
N ASN A 44 8.78 -0.90 1.18
CA ASN A 44 10.22 -0.96 1.33
C ASN A 44 10.89 -1.03 -0.04
N VAL A 45 11.76 -0.08 -0.31
CA VAL A 45 12.68 -0.11 -1.45
C VAL A 45 14.08 0.23 -0.96
N PRO A 46 15.14 -0.13 -1.69
CA PRO A 46 16.49 0.31 -1.35
C PRO A 46 16.56 1.84 -1.22
N SER A 47 17.12 2.31 -0.11
CA SER A 47 17.35 3.73 0.13
C SER A 47 18.29 4.35 -0.93
N SER A 48 19.12 3.54 -1.58
CA SER A 48 20.02 3.92 -2.67
C SER A 48 19.31 4.26 -4.00
N TRP A 49 18.03 3.93 -4.17
CA TRP A 49 17.29 4.20 -5.41
C TRP A 49 16.98 5.69 -5.65
N GLY A 50 17.24 6.55 -4.66
CA GLY A 50 17.06 7.99 -4.81
C GLY A 50 17.17 8.71 -3.49
N SER A 51 17.28 10.04 -3.56
CA SER A 51 17.33 10.93 -2.40
C SER A 51 15.93 11.32 -1.91
N THR A 52 14.94 11.36 -2.80
CA THR A 52 13.55 11.71 -2.49
C THR A 52 12.58 10.55 -2.66
N ASP A 53 11.38 10.68 -2.07
CA ASP A 53 10.32 9.67 -2.26
C ASP A 53 9.90 9.58 -3.72
N ALA A 54 9.87 10.71 -4.44
CA ALA A 54 9.52 10.76 -5.85
C ALA A 54 10.56 10.02 -6.72
N GLU A 55 11.85 10.19 -6.45
CA GLU A 55 12.92 9.47 -7.16
C GLU A 55 12.84 7.96 -6.89
N ARG A 56 12.73 7.56 -5.62
CA ARG A 56 12.58 6.14 -5.25
C ARG A 56 11.30 5.52 -5.82
N ALA A 57 10.20 6.26 -5.85
CA ALA A 57 8.95 5.82 -6.47
C ALA A 57 9.06 5.73 -8.01
N ALA A 58 9.82 6.62 -8.65
CA ALA A 58 10.08 6.55 -10.08
C ALA A 58 10.92 5.31 -10.42
N GLU A 59 11.93 5.01 -9.62
CA GLU A 59 12.76 3.81 -9.81
C GLU A 59 11.95 2.53 -9.56
N LEU A 60 11.16 2.48 -8.49
CA LEU A 60 10.23 1.38 -8.24
C LEU A 60 9.30 1.10 -9.42
N LYS A 61 8.74 2.16 -10.05
CA LYS A 61 7.88 2.03 -11.22
C LYS A 61 8.61 1.43 -12.41
N LYS A 62 9.90 1.75 -12.62
CA LYS A 62 10.71 1.16 -13.69
C LYS A 62 10.96 -0.32 -13.44
N VAL A 63 11.46 -0.67 -12.25
CA VAL A 63 11.73 -2.06 -11.85
C VAL A 63 10.48 -2.92 -12.03
N ILE A 64 9.31 -2.43 -11.60
CA ILE A 64 8.06 -3.17 -11.79
C ILE A 64 7.68 -3.29 -13.26
N ALA A 65 7.90 -2.26 -14.07
CA ALA A 65 7.54 -2.27 -15.48
C ALA A 65 8.42 -3.22 -16.32
N GLU A 66 9.68 -3.41 -15.95
CA GLU A 66 10.61 -4.33 -16.64
C GLU A 66 10.11 -5.77 -16.60
N ASP A 67 9.54 -6.17 -15.46
CA ASP A 67 9.14 -7.54 -15.16
C ASP A 67 7.61 -7.74 -15.14
N TRP A 68 6.85 -6.73 -15.58
CA TRP A 68 5.38 -6.77 -15.55
C TRP A 68 4.82 -7.74 -16.61
N THR A 69 4.05 -8.73 -16.18
CA THR A 69 3.51 -9.79 -17.04
C THR A 69 2.00 -9.72 -17.23
N ASP A 70 1.30 -8.88 -16.46
CA ASP A 70 -0.15 -8.76 -16.54
C ASP A 70 -0.59 -7.91 -17.73
N SER A 71 -1.64 -8.34 -18.43
CA SER A 71 -2.21 -7.62 -19.58
C SER A 71 -2.70 -6.20 -19.26
N ARG A 72 -3.04 -5.93 -18.00
CA ARG A 72 -3.44 -4.61 -17.51
C ARG A 72 -2.25 -3.98 -16.80
N PRO A 73 -1.86 -2.73 -17.12
CA PRO A 73 -0.77 -2.06 -16.41
C PRO A 73 -1.14 -1.83 -14.95
N PHE A 74 -0.13 -1.74 -14.07
CA PHE A 74 -0.36 -1.35 -12.70
C PHE A 74 -0.91 0.08 -12.62
N ALA A 75 -1.96 0.29 -11.82
CA ALA A 75 -2.73 1.52 -11.69
C ALA A 75 -2.00 2.61 -10.88
N TRP A 76 -0.77 2.96 -11.28
CA TRP A 76 0.08 3.94 -10.60
C TRP A 76 -0.59 5.30 -10.39
N SER A 77 -1.49 5.71 -11.30
CA SER A 77 -2.22 6.97 -11.23
C SER A 77 -3.13 7.09 -10.01
N ASP A 78 -3.61 5.96 -9.44
CA ASP A 78 -4.47 5.98 -8.25
C ASP A 78 -3.70 6.48 -7.01
N PHE A 79 -2.39 6.25 -6.98
CA PHE A 79 -1.50 6.61 -5.86
C PHE A 79 -0.94 8.02 -5.96
N GLY A 80 -0.75 8.55 -7.18
CA GLY A 80 -0.14 9.86 -7.38
C GLY A 80 1.25 9.96 -6.73
N ASP A 81 1.41 10.94 -5.85
CA ASP A 81 2.61 11.21 -5.04
C ASP A 81 2.61 10.51 -3.67
N ARG A 82 1.53 9.80 -3.31
CA ARG A 82 1.37 9.13 -2.01
C ARG A 82 2.08 7.77 -1.96
N ILE A 83 3.33 7.72 -2.41
CA ILE A 83 4.19 6.53 -2.35
C ILE A 83 5.31 6.81 -1.36
N LEU A 84 5.17 6.26 -0.15
CA LEU A 84 6.13 6.47 0.93
C LEU A 84 7.15 5.33 0.95
N THR A 85 8.41 5.73 0.94
CA THR A 85 9.57 4.84 0.92
C THR A 85 10.54 5.20 2.05
N PRO A 86 11.32 4.24 2.57
CA PRO A 86 12.32 4.51 3.60
C PRO A 86 13.43 5.39 3.03
N ARG A 87 13.76 6.47 3.74
CA ARG A 87 14.90 7.35 3.40
C ARG A 87 16.24 6.75 3.82
N THR A 88 16.20 5.88 4.83
CA THR A 88 17.34 5.18 5.40
C THR A 88 16.92 3.77 5.80
N GLU A 89 17.88 2.87 6.02
CA GLU A 89 17.57 1.52 6.50
C GLU A 89 16.88 1.51 7.87
N ALA A 90 17.11 2.52 8.71
CA ALA A 90 16.41 2.66 10.00
C ALA A 90 14.91 2.96 9.84
N GLU A 91 14.48 3.51 8.70
CA GLU A 91 13.07 3.74 8.38
C GLU A 91 12.40 2.52 7.74
N ARG A 92 13.17 1.48 7.40
CA ARG A 92 12.64 0.28 6.73
C ARG A 92 11.59 -0.40 7.62
N LYS A 93 10.45 -0.79 7.05
CA LYS A 93 9.44 -1.57 7.78
C LYS A 93 10.10 -2.81 8.39
N PRO A 94 9.81 -3.14 9.66
CA PRO A 94 8.64 -2.71 10.43
C PRO A 94 8.81 -1.43 11.27
N ALA A 95 9.84 -0.60 11.07
CA ALA A 95 9.95 0.69 11.74
C ALA A 95 8.72 1.58 11.44
N THR A 96 8.22 2.30 12.46
CA THR A 96 6.93 3.01 12.38
C THR A 96 6.92 4.27 11.51
N VAL A 97 8.11 4.76 11.14
CA VAL A 97 8.34 6.08 10.53
C VAL A 97 7.47 6.33 9.29
N LEU A 98 7.29 5.32 8.42
CA LEU A 98 6.50 5.51 7.20
C LEU A 98 4.99 5.66 7.48
N TRP A 99 4.45 4.93 8.46
CA TRP A 99 3.06 5.10 8.89
C TRP A 99 2.84 6.43 9.63
N GLU A 100 3.83 6.92 10.37
CA GLU A 100 3.79 8.25 11.00
C GLU A 100 3.77 9.36 9.94
N ARG A 101 4.60 9.23 8.89
CA ARG A 101 4.62 10.14 7.73
C ARG A 101 3.29 10.11 6.98
N ALA A 102 2.74 8.92 6.71
CA ALA A 102 1.41 8.77 6.12
C ALA A 102 0.36 9.47 6.97
N ARG A 103 0.32 9.21 8.28
CA ARG A 103 -0.65 9.83 9.20
C ARG A 103 -0.57 11.35 9.18
N SER A 104 0.64 11.90 9.24
CA SER A 104 0.87 13.34 9.19
C SER A 104 0.40 13.96 7.88
N ALA A 105 0.64 13.30 6.74
CA ALA A 105 0.20 13.75 5.42
C ALA A 105 -1.32 13.60 5.19
N SER A 106 -2.00 12.81 6.02
CA SER A 106 -3.42 12.47 5.85
C SER A 106 -4.40 13.43 6.52
N GLY A 107 -3.91 14.36 7.35
CA GLY A 107 -4.75 15.20 8.20
C GLY A 107 -5.71 14.37 9.06
N ASP A 108 -6.98 14.78 9.10
CA ASP A 108 -8.02 14.14 9.92
C ASP A 108 -8.65 12.89 9.28
N CYS A 109 -8.11 12.41 8.16
CA CYS A 109 -8.64 11.22 7.51
C CYS A 109 -8.53 10.00 8.43
N ARG A 110 -9.59 9.20 8.52
CA ARG A 110 -9.48 7.83 9.01
C ARG A 110 -8.55 7.02 8.09
N LEU A 111 -7.61 6.31 8.70
CA LEU A 111 -6.57 5.56 8.00
C LEU A 111 -6.84 4.07 8.09
N VAL A 112 -6.85 3.42 6.93
CA VAL A 112 -6.87 1.97 6.79
C VAL A 112 -5.51 1.55 6.25
N TYR A 113 -4.92 0.50 6.80
CA TYR A 113 -3.69 -0.10 6.26
C TYR A 113 -3.93 -1.57 5.92
N GLN A 114 -3.55 -2.00 4.72
CA GLN A 114 -3.70 -3.39 4.30
C GLN A 114 -2.34 -3.96 3.89
N ALA A 115 -1.97 -5.10 4.47
CA ALA A 115 -0.71 -5.77 4.20
C ALA A 115 -0.81 -7.27 4.47
N GLU A 116 0.19 -8.02 4.03
CA GLU A 116 0.39 -9.46 4.07
C GLU A 116 1.09 -9.96 5.35
N THR A 117 1.86 -9.11 6.04
CA THR A 117 2.63 -9.51 7.23
C THR A 117 2.03 -9.03 8.54
N THR A 118 2.07 -9.88 9.56
CA THR A 118 1.51 -9.55 10.88
C THR A 118 2.24 -8.43 11.59
N ASP A 119 3.53 -8.24 11.33
CA ASP A 119 4.33 -7.21 12.00
C ASP A 119 3.98 -5.81 11.51
N GLU A 120 3.70 -5.67 10.21
CA GLU A 120 3.17 -4.42 9.66
C GLU A 120 1.76 -4.11 10.17
N ILE A 121 0.93 -5.14 10.34
CA ILE A 121 -0.39 -4.98 10.96
C ILE A 121 -0.27 -4.52 12.41
N LYS A 122 0.69 -5.04 13.18
CA LYS A 122 0.94 -4.58 14.56
C LYS A 122 1.46 -3.14 14.59
N ALA A 123 2.44 -2.82 13.76
CA ALA A 123 3.06 -1.49 13.69
C ALA A 123 2.06 -0.39 13.28
N SER A 124 1.22 -0.66 12.27
CA SER A 124 0.18 0.29 11.87
C SER A 124 -0.92 0.45 12.92
N ARG A 125 -1.35 -0.64 13.59
CA ARG A 125 -2.37 -0.58 14.65
C ARG A 125 -1.92 0.26 15.85
N SER A 126 -0.66 0.17 16.25
CA SER A 126 -0.16 0.96 17.38
C SER A 126 -0.24 2.48 17.14
N LEU A 127 -0.34 2.89 15.86
CA LEU A 127 -0.49 4.28 15.44
C LEU A 127 -1.94 4.71 15.17
N GLY A 128 -2.91 3.83 15.44
CA GLY A 128 -4.34 4.12 15.29
C GLY A 128 -4.94 3.79 13.92
N TYR A 129 -4.23 3.05 13.07
CA TYR A 129 -4.79 2.59 11.79
C TYR A 129 -5.81 1.47 12.03
N VAL A 130 -6.86 1.46 11.20
CA VAL A 130 -7.68 0.26 11.03
C VAL A 130 -6.92 -0.70 10.09
N SER A 131 -6.21 -1.67 10.67
CA SER A 131 -5.32 -2.53 9.88
C SER A 131 -5.94 -3.89 9.53
N TYR A 132 -5.76 -4.30 8.27
CA TYR A 132 -6.30 -5.51 7.67
C TYR A 132 -5.19 -6.40 7.12
N LEU A 133 -5.12 -7.64 7.60
CA LEU A 133 -4.21 -8.65 7.08
C LEU A 133 -4.81 -9.27 5.81
N VAL A 134 -4.17 -9.07 4.67
CA VAL A 134 -4.56 -9.55 3.34
C VAL A 134 -4.35 -11.06 3.24
N GLY A 135 -5.18 -11.72 2.41
CA GLY A 135 -4.99 -13.15 2.08
C GLY A 135 -5.35 -14.12 3.21
N ARG A 136 -6.03 -13.67 4.27
CA ARG A 136 -6.47 -14.54 5.37
C ARG A 136 -7.45 -15.61 4.87
N PRO A 137 -7.26 -16.89 5.23
CA PRO A 137 -8.21 -17.95 4.91
C PRO A 137 -9.62 -17.63 5.43
N HIS A 138 -10.64 -17.88 4.62
CA HIS A 138 -12.07 -17.66 4.93
C HIS A 138 -12.50 -16.19 5.13
N TRP A 139 -11.64 -15.22 4.84
CA TRP A 139 -11.97 -13.79 4.84
C TRP A 139 -11.86 -13.22 3.43
N PRO A 140 -12.52 -12.08 3.13
CA PRO A 140 -12.24 -11.33 1.91
C PRO A 140 -10.73 -11.07 1.73
N VAL A 141 -10.21 -11.14 0.50
CA VAL A 141 -8.77 -10.93 0.26
C VAL A 141 -8.33 -9.55 0.75
N PHE A 142 -9.12 -8.52 0.45
CA PHE A 142 -8.97 -7.15 0.94
C PHE A 142 -10.17 -6.75 1.80
N MET A 143 -10.00 -5.75 2.66
CA MET A 143 -11.10 -5.17 3.44
C MET A 143 -12.23 -4.71 2.50
N PRO A 144 -13.49 -5.09 2.73
CA PRO A 144 -14.59 -4.67 1.88
C PRO A 144 -14.68 -3.15 1.75
N VAL A 145 -14.80 -2.65 0.52
CA VAL A 145 -14.79 -1.20 0.25
C VAL A 145 -15.97 -0.48 0.93
N GLN A 146 -17.11 -1.15 1.07
CA GLN A 146 -18.28 -0.64 1.79
C GLN A 146 -17.96 -0.41 3.27
N LEU A 147 -17.17 -1.30 3.88
CA LEU A 147 -16.72 -1.14 5.26
C LEU A 147 -15.76 0.05 5.37
N ILE A 148 -14.79 0.16 4.45
CA ILE A 148 -13.86 1.30 4.41
C ILE A 148 -14.62 2.63 4.30
N ALA A 149 -15.64 2.70 3.44
CA ALA A 149 -16.49 3.88 3.30
C ALA A 149 -17.25 4.19 4.60
N ALA A 150 -17.80 3.16 5.27
CA ALA A 150 -18.51 3.34 6.53
C ALA A 150 -17.60 3.86 7.67
N LEU A 151 -16.33 3.43 7.71
CA LEU A 151 -15.36 3.89 8.72
C LEU A 151 -15.12 5.41 8.69
N ALA A 152 -15.32 6.05 7.53
CA ALA A 152 -15.19 7.51 7.39
C ALA A 152 -16.25 8.29 8.17
N HIS A 153 -17.35 7.64 8.56
CA HIS A 153 -18.45 8.26 9.31
C HIS A 153 -18.41 7.99 10.81
N LEU A 154 -17.42 7.22 11.29
CA LEU A 154 -17.28 6.93 12.71
C LEU A 154 -16.47 8.01 13.44
N PRO A 155 -16.84 8.37 14.69
CA PRO A 155 -16.08 9.30 15.52
C PRO A 155 -14.62 8.87 15.67
N THR A 156 -13.69 9.81 15.44
CA THR A 156 -12.23 9.59 15.55
C THR A 156 -11.77 9.36 16.97
#